data_AF-A0AAF3F9A9-F1
#
_entry.id   AF-A0AAF3F9A9-F1
#
_cell.length_a   1.000
_cell.length_b   1.000
_cell.length_c   1.000
_cell.angle_alpha   90.00
_cell.angle_beta   90.00
_cell.angle_gamma   90.00
#
_symmetry.space_group_name_H-M   'P 1'
#
loop_
_entity.id
_entity.type
_entity.pdbx_description
1 polymer ?
#
loop_
_entity_poly.entity_id
_entity_poly.type
_entity_poly.pdbx_seq_one_letter_code
_entity_poly.pdbx_strand_id
1 'polypeptide(L)' 'MCRQRVLQEGRQIPLVLFWEGRKGWGLRTIFKIPKNVFVGEYVGESFDGNHKARQQIPGDRRHKPRK' A
#
# COMPACT_ATOMS: atom_id res chain seq x y z
N MET A 1 27.51 8.60 5.76
CA MET A 1 26.35 7.82 5.28
C MET A 1 25.14 8.75 5.15
N CYS A 2 24.51 8.81 3.98
CA CYS A 2 23.35 9.69 3.71
C CYS A 2 22.05 8.98 4.11
N ARG A 3 21.28 9.54 5.05
CA ARG A 3 20.08 8.89 5.61
C ARG A 3 18.88 8.92 4.66
N GLN A 4 18.88 9.83 3.68
CA GLN A 4 17.79 10.01 2.73
C GLN A 4 17.93 9.16 1.45
N ARG A 5 19.03 8.41 1.28
CA ARG A 5 19.22 7.51 0.13
C ARG A 5 18.39 6.22 0.24
N VAL A 6 17.76 5.97 1.38
CA VAL A 6 16.95 4.78 1.69
C VAL A 6 15.84 4.49 0.67
N LEU A 7 15.34 5.52 -0.04
CA LEU A 7 14.33 5.35 -1.07
C LEU A 7 14.89 4.59 -2.30
N GLN A 8 16.17 4.80 -2.64
CA GLN A 8 16.84 4.10 -3.76
C GLN A 8 17.26 2.67 -3.40
N GLU A 9 17.42 2.38 -2.10
CA GLU A 9 17.79 1.06 -1.59
C GLU A 9 16.56 0.12 -1.46
N GLY A 10 15.36 0.65 -1.71
CA GLY A 10 14.11 -0.10 -1.66
C GLY A 10 13.58 -0.30 -0.24
N ARG A 11 12.61 -1.21 -0.11
CA ARG A 11 11.90 -1.45 1.14
C ARG A 11 12.73 -2.26 2.13
N GLN A 12 13.06 -1.66 3.28
CA GLN A 12 13.86 -2.29 4.33
C GLN A 12 13.00 -2.92 5.46
N ILE A 13 11.73 -2.50 5.58
CA ILE A 13 10.82 -2.98 6.60
C ILE A 13 9.94 -4.11 6.05
N PRO A 14 9.92 -5.31 6.67
CA PRO A 14 8.99 -6.37 6.30
C PRO A 14 7.55 -5.96 6.58
N LEU A 15 6.73 -6.03 5.54
CA LEU A 15 5.29 -5.77 5.59
C LEU A 15 4.52 -7.08 5.40
N VAL A 16 3.48 -7.25 6.19
CA VAL A 16 2.64 -8.45 6.22
C VAL A 16 1.22 -8.05 5.86
N LEU A 17 0.61 -8.78 4.91
CA LEU A 17 -0.82 -8.70 4.67
C LEU A 17 -1.58 -9.34 5.82
N PHE A 18 -2.64 -8.68 6.27
CA PHE A 18 -3.57 -9.23 7.25
C PHE A 18 -5.00 -8.90 6.84
N TRP A 19 -5.94 -9.73 7.26
CA TRP A 19 -7.36 -9.47 7.03
C TRP A 19 -7.94 -8.68 8.20
N GLU A 20 -8.50 -7.50 7.93
CA GLU A 20 -9.09 -6.61 8.94
C GLU A 20 -10.58 -6.90 9.18
N GLY A 21 -11.20 -7.80 8.40
CA GLY A 21 -12.61 -8.19 8.54
C GLY A 21 -13.58 -7.15 7.98
N ARG A 22 -13.45 -5.88 8.36
CA ARG A 22 -14.41 -4.82 8.01
C ARG A 22 -14.10 -4.14 6.67
N LYS A 23 -12.83 -3.82 6.41
CA LYS A 23 -12.39 -3.10 5.19
C LYS A 23 -11.62 -3.98 4.22
N GLY A 24 -11.52 -5.28 4.52
CA GLY A 24 -10.80 -6.25 3.72
C GLY A 24 -9.34 -6.42 4.15
N TRP A 25 -8.43 -6.43 3.18
CA TRP A 25 -6.99 -6.61 3.42
C TRP A 25 -6.35 -5.31 3.92
N GLY A 26 -5.56 -5.44 4.99
CA GLY A 26 -4.68 -4.42 5.51
C GLY A 26 -3.21 -4.85 5.44
N LEU A 27 -2.33 -3.89 5.71
CA LEU A 27 -0.89 -4.10 5.75
C LEU A 27 -0.35 -3.70 7.13
N ARG A 28 0.46 -4.55 7.75
CA ARG A 28 1.05 -4.30 9.07
C ARG A 28 2.53 -4.64 9.12
N THR A 29 3.24 -4.11 10.11
CA THR A 29 4.59 -4.54 10.47
C THR A 29 4.55 -5.55 11.61
N ILE A 30 5.55 -6.44 11.66
CA ILE A 30 5.76 -7.37 12.78
C ILE A 30 6.46 -6.72 13.98
N PHE A 31 6.99 -5.51 13.81
CA PHE A 31 7.67 -4.75 14.86
C PHE A 31 7.19 -3.30 14.91
N LYS A 32 7.48 -2.62 16.02
CA LYS A 32 7.20 -1.19 16.21
C LYS A 32 8.15 -0.36 15.35
N ILE A 33 7.59 0.52 14.52
CA ILE A 33 8.37 1.41 13.67
C ILE A 33 8.78 2.65 14.48
N PRO A 34 10.09 2.97 14.60
CA PRO A 34 10.54 4.21 15.21
C PRO A 34 10.10 5.45 14.42
N LYS A 35 10.05 6.60 15.09
CA LYS A 35 9.71 7.87 14.42
C LYS A 35 10.76 8.21 13.33
N ASN A 36 10.30 8.78 12.22
CA ASN A 36 11.13 9.22 11.08
C ASN A 36 11.85 8.09 10.33
N VAL A 37 11.29 6.88 10.32
CA VAL A 37 11.82 5.75 9.54
C VAL A 37 11.03 5.56 8.25
N PHE A 38 11.73 5.27 7.16
CA PHE A 38 11.12 4.93 5.88
C PHE A 38 10.49 3.53 5.93
N VAL A 39 9.21 3.44 5.55
CA VAL A 39 8.47 2.17 5.56
C VAL A 39 8.45 1.51 4.19
N GLY A 40 8.23 2.28 3.14
CA GLY A 40 8.13 1.81 1.78
C GLY A 40 7.59 2.90 0.86
N GLU A 41 7.74 2.69 -0.43
CA GLU A 41 7.20 3.57 -1.45
C GLU A 41 5.75 3.18 -1.77
N TYR A 42 4.89 4.18 -1.99
CA TYR A 42 3.56 3.97 -2.55
C TYR A 42 3.68 3.85 -4.07
N VAL A 43 3.89 2.64 -4.55
CA VAL A 43 4.04 2.35 -5.98
C VAL A 43 2.67 2.06 -6.59
N GLY A 44 2.46 2.55 -7.82
CA GLY A 44 1.27 2.29 -8.62
C GLY A 44 1.43 2.93 -10.00
N GLU A 45 0.49 2.66 -10.89
CA GLU A 45 0.46 3.31 -12.20
C GLU A 45 0.23 4.82 -12.04
N SER A 46 1.13 5.63 -12.61
CA SER A 46 0.95 7.07 -12.69
C SER A 46 0.07 7.40 -13.90
N PHE A 47 -1.14 7.86 -13.64
CA PHE A 47 -2.09 8.19 -14.70
C PHE A 47 -1.92 9.63 -15.17
N ASP A 48 -1.34 9.80 -16.36
CA ASP A 48 -1.36 11.08 -17.05
C ASP A 48 -2.80 11.48 -17.43
N GLY A 49 -3.08 12.78 -17.51
CA GLY A 49 -4.44 13.33 -17.57
C GLY A 49 -5.32 12.80 -18.72
N ASN A 50 -4.70 12.27 -19.78
CA ASN A 50 -5.35 11.86 -21.02
C ASN A 50 -5.78 10.38 -21.06
N HIS A 51 -5.29 9.53 -20.14
CA HIS A 51 -5.47 8.06 -20.20
C HIS A 51 -6.49 7.50 -19.20
N LYS A 52 -7.40 8.35 -18.67
CA LYS A 52 -8.25 8.05 -17.50
C LYS A 52 -9.38 7.02 -17.73
N ALA A 53 -9.66 6.60 -18.95
CA ALA A 53 -10.98 6.01 -19.24
C ALA A 53 -11.09 4.47 -19.13
N ARG A 54 -10.00 3.69 -19.09
CA ARG A 54 -10.08 2.23 -19.38
C ARG A 54 -9.55 1.26 -18.34
N GLN A 55 -8.85 1.71 -17.29
CA GLN A 55 -8.15 0.83 -16.34
C GLN A 55 -8.72 0.85 -14.91
N GLN A 56 -9.94 1.36 -14.70
CA GLN A 56 -10.64 1.06 -13.45
C GLN A 56 -10.96 -0.43 -13.43
N ILE A 57 -10.18 -1.20 -12.67
CA ILE A 57 -10.60 -2.54 -12.22
C ILE A 57 -11.95 -2.33 -11.55
N PRO A 58 -13.05 -2.96 -12.02
CA PRO A 58 -14.34 -2.82 -11.39
C PRO A 58 -14.19 -3.23 -9.92
N GLY A 59 -14.50 -2.32 -8.99
CA GLY A 59 -14.40 -2.60 -7.56
C GLY A 59 -15.10 -3.91 -7.24
N ASP A 60 -14.37 -4.84 -6.61
CA ASP A 60 -14.85 -6.18 -6.30
C ASP A 60 -16.15 -6.10 -5.48
N ARG A 61 -17.26 -6.59 -6.04
CA ARG A 61 -18.60 -6.59 -5.42
C ARG A 61 -18.77 -7.65 -4.32
N ARG A 62 -17.69 -8.28 -3.84
CA ARG A 62 -17.77 -9.41 -2.89
C ARG A 62 -17.66 -9.00 -1.42
N HIS A 63 -18.67 -8.29 -0.93
CA HIS A 63 -19.34 -8.50 0.38
C HIS A 63 -20.27 -7.31 0.66
N LYS A 64 -21.54 -7.40 0.25
CA LYS A 64 -22.58 -6.64 0.96
C LYS A 64 -23.03 -7.53 2.14
N PRO A 65 -22.96 -7.06 3.39
CA PRO A 65 -23.65 -7.76 4.46
C PRO A 65 -25.15 -7.76 4.12
N ARG A 66 -25.78 -8.94 4.17
CA ARG A 66 -27.24 -9.04 4.09
C ARG A 66 -27.80 -8.26 5.29
N LYS A 67 -28.73 -7.35 5.01
CA LYS A 67 -29.57 -6.71 6.03
C LYS A 67 -30.43 -7.76 6.73
#